data_AF-A0A1Y1MJT7-F1
#
_entry.id   AF-A0A1Y1MJT7-F1
#
_cell.length_a   1.000
_cell.length_b   1.000
_cell.length_c   1.000
_cell.angle_alpha   90.00
_cell.angle_beta   90.00
_cell.angle_gamma   90.00
#
_symmetry.space_group_name_H-M   'P 1'
#
loop_
_entity.id
_entity.type
_entity.pdbx_description
1 polymer ?
#
loop_
_entity_poly.entity_id
_entity_poly.type
_entity_poly.pdbx_seq_one_letter_code
_entity_poly.pdbx_strand_id
1 'polypeptide(L)'
;MAQDLSELHQKLHKVLYDETKVWSPVFKIIEKNIGIERQFIVIGFGVFLLLWLIFGYAGQLLSNIVGTAYPAYASMHAIETTNPTDDTKWLTYWVVFSFFSIVEYFAAIIVGWFPLYWLAKCAFLVWLMIPVSFNGSLVIYNSIIKPYFLQYHGIVDDALDKAQKSANEALDAAKVK
;
A
#
# COMPACT_ATOMS: atom_id res chain seq x y z
N MET A 1 -13.43 9.55 24.98
CA MET A 1 -11.98 9.33 25.19
C MET A 1 -11.68 8.20 26.17
N ALA A 2 -12.09 8.26 27.44
CA ALA A 2 -11.84 7.16 28.39
C ALA A 2 -12.63 5.87 28.06
N GLN A 3 -13.86 6.02 27.60
CA GLN A 3 -14.71 4.89 27.19
C GLN A 3 -14.16 4.20 25.93
N ASP A 4 -13.73 4.97 24.93
CA ASP A 4 -13.10 4.45 23.71
C ASP A 4 -11.78 3.71 23.99
N LEU A 5 -10.99 4.22 24.94
CA LEU A 5 -9.73 3.59 25.34
C LEU A 5 -9.97 2.24 26.02
N SER A 6 -11.00 2.15 26.88
CA SER A 6 -11.37 0.90 27.53
C SER A 6 -11.92 -0.14 26.54
N GLU A 7 -12.67 0.30 25.53
CA GLU A 7 -13.20 -0.57 24.48
C GLU A 7 -12.09 -1.07 23.56
N LEU A 8 -11.13 -0.20 23.20
CA LEU A 8 -9.94 -0.58 22.44
C LEU A 8 -9.13 -1.62 23.21
N HIS A 9 -8.91 -1.41 24.51
CA HIS A 9 -8.18 -2.35 25.35
C HIS A 9 -8.87 -3.72 25.40
N GLN A 10 -10.19 -3.76 25.56
CA GLN A 10 -10.96 -5.02 25.52
C GLN A 10 -10.89 -5.72 24.16
N LYS A 11 -11.04 -4.98 23.06
CA LYS A 11 -10.92 -5.54 21.70
C LYS A 11 -9.51 -6.08 21.45
N LEU A 12 -8.49 -5.32 21.84
CA LEU A 12 -7.10 -5.72 21.73
C LEU A 12 -6.85 -7.01 22.53
N HIS A 13 -7.28 -7.05 23.79
CA HIS A 13 -7.14 -8.25 24.64
C HIS A 13 -7.87 -9.46 24.03
N LYS A 14 -9.07 -9.27 23.48
CA LYS A 14 -9.81 -10.35 22.82
C LYS A 14 -9.07 -10.89 21.59
N VAL A 15 -8.48 -10.01 20.78
CA VAL A 15 -7.76 -10.39 19.55
C VAL A 15 -6.39 -11.00 19.84
N LEU A 16 -5.67 -10.50 20.86
CA LEU A 16 -4.33 -10.97 21.22
C LEU A 16 -4.31 -12.35 21.87
N TYR A 17 -5.39 -12.70 22.57
CA TYR A 17 -5.55 -13.99 23.25
C TYR A 17 -6.46 -14.95 22.48
N ASP A 18 -6.84 -14.61 21.25
CA ASP A 18 -7.56 -15.50 20.35
C ASP A 18 -6.63 -16.61 19.83
N GLU A 19 -6.85 -17.83 20.33
CA GLU A 19 -6.06 -19.02 20.02
C GLU A 19 -6.24 -19.53 18.59
N THR A 20 -7.25 -19.04 17.87
CA THR A 20 -7.52 -19.44 16.48
C THR A 20 -6.61 -18.74 15.47
N LYS A 21 -5.86 -17.72 15.90
CA LYS A 21 -5.05 -16.88 15.02
C LYS A 21 -3.62 -17.38 14.85
N VAL A 22 -3.07 -17.16 13.65
CA VAL A 22 -1.73 -17.64 13.24
C VAL A 22 -0.57 -17.09 14.09
N TRP A 23 -0.78 -15.98 14.81
CA TRP A 23 0.21 -15.36 15.68
C TRP A 23 0.19 -15.86 17.13
N SER A 24 -0.84 -16.61 17.57
CA SER A 24 -0.92 -17.17 18.94
C SER A 24 0.29 -18.04 19.34
N PRO A 25 0.76 -19.02 18.52
CA PRO A 25 1.92 -19.83 18.90
C PRO A 25 3.19 -19.00 19.09
N VAL A 26 3.38 -17.95 18.28
CA VAL A 26 4.53 -17.03 18.41
C VAL A 26 4.45 -16.25 19.72
N PHE A 27 3.30 -15.66 20.03
CA PHE A 27 3.11 -14.93 21.28
C PHE A 27 3.28 -15.82 22.51
N LYS A 28 2.82 -17.07 22.47
CA LYS A 28 3.03 -18.05 23.56
C LYS A 28 4.50 -18.35 23.80
N ILE A 29 5.29 -18.52 22.74
CA ILE A 29 6.74 -18.77 22.86
C ILE A 29 7.44 -17.57 23.50
N ILE A 30 7.08 -16.36 23.05
CA ILE A 30 7.68 -15.12 23.56
C ILE A 30 7.27 -14.87 25.03
N GLU A 31 5.99 -15.04 25.34
CA GLU A 31 5.44 -14.90 26.70
C GLU A 31 6.09 -15.92 27.66
N LYS A 32 6.25 -17.18 27.23
CA LYS A 32 6.89 -18.23 28.04
C LYS A 32 8.38 -17.96 28.30
N ASN A 33 9.11 -17.41 27.33
CA ASN A 33 10.55 -17.19 27.44
C ASN A 33 10.91 -15.86 28.14
N ILE A 34 10.12 -14.81 27.93
CA ILE A 34 10.43 -13.44 28.38
C ILE A 34 9.56 -13.01 29.57
N GLY A 35 8.41 -13.67 29.81
CA GLY A 35 7.52 -13.38 30.94
C GLY A 35 6.77 -12.05 30.84
N ILE A 36 6.78 -11.40 29.67
CA ILE A 36 6.10 -10.12 29.42
C ILE A 36 4.72 -10.38 28.79
N GLU A 37 3.70 -9.63 29.22
CA GLU A 37 2.35 -9.73 28.67
C GLU A 37 2.29 -9.29 27.20
N ARG A 38 1.44 -9.98 26.42
CA ARG A 38 1.31 -9.80 24.96
C ARG A 38 0.99 -8.36 24.54
N GLN A 39 0.24 -7.64 25.37
CA GLN A 39 -0.14 -6.25 25.11
C GLN A 39 1.06 -5.30 25.08
N PHE A 40 2.02 -5.44 26.00
CA PHE A 40 3.22 -4.62 26.02
C PHE A 40 4.15 -4.95 24.86
N ILE A 41 4.19 -6.20 24.41
CA ILE A 41 4.95 -6.61 23.23
C ILE A 41 4.42 -5.90 21.98
N VAL A 42 3.10 -5.88 21.79
CA VAL A 42 2.48 -5.23 20.62
C VAL A 42 2.62 -3.71 20.66
N ILE A 43 2.41 -3.09 21.82
CA ILE A 43 2.60 -1.64 21.99
C ILE A 43 4.07 -1.28 21.77
N GLY A 44 5.00 -2.01 22.38
CA GLY A 44 6.44 -1.79 22.24
C GLY A 44 6.92 -1.98 20.81
N PHE A 45 6.44 -3.02 20.13
CA PHE A 45 6.72 -3.23 18.70
C PHE A 45 6.15 -2.10 17.84
N GLY A 46 4.93 -1.64 18.11
CA GLY A 46 4.33 -0.50 17.41
C GLY A 46 5.14 0.79 17.59
N VAL A 47 5.55 1.10 18.82
CA VAL A 47 6.40 2.27 19.12
C VAL A 47 7.77 2.12 18.46
N PHE A 48 8.36 0.93 18.50
CA PHE A 48 9.62 0.65 17.82
C PHE A 48 9.52 0.87 16.31
N LEU A 49 8.45 0.37 15.66
CA LEU A 49 8.21 0.59 14.23
C LEU A 49 8.03 2.08 13.90
N LEU A 50 7.29 2.82 14.74
CA LEU A 50 7.13 4.27 14.57
C LEU A 50 8.47 5.00 14.67
N LEU A 51 9.29 4.68 15.67
CA LEU A 51 10.61 5.27 15.85
C LEU A 51 11.58 4.86 14.73
N TRP A 52 11.51 3.61 14.26
CA TRP A 52 12.29 3.11 13.13
C TRP A 52 11.93 3.85 11.83
N LEU A 53 10.65 4.16 11.62
CA LEU A 53 10.21 4.97 10.48
C LEU A 53 10.69 6.43 10.56
N ILE A 54 10.92 6.97 11.76
CA ILE A 54 11.37 8.36 11.96
C ILE A 54 12.90 8.49 11.86
N PHE A 55 13.66 7.54 12.43
CA PHE A 55 15.12 7.65 12.61
C PHE A 55 15.94 6.59 11.86
N GLY A 56 15.31 5.53 11.33
CA GLY A 56 16.02 4.37 10.80
C GLY A 56 16.45 4.50 9.34
N TYR A 57 17.68 4.05 9.04
CA TYR A 57 18.08 3.67 7.69
C TYR A 57 17.17 2.51 7.23
N ALA A 58 16.56 2.60 6.04
CA ALA A 58 15.57 1.68 5.46
C ALA A 58 14.07 1.88 5.79
N GLY A 59 13.65 3.06 6.26
CA GLY A 59 12.21 3.42 6.34
C GLY A 59 11.47 3.27 5.00
N GLN A 60 12.15 3.51 3.88
CA GLN A 60 11.64 3.29 2.53
C GLN A 60 11.25 1.84 2.26
N LEU A 61 12.09 0.88 2.69
CA LEU A 61 11.84 -0.54 2.46
C LEU A 61 10.60 -0.98 3.23
N LEU A 62 10.51 -0.62 4.51
CA LEU A 62 9.36 -0.94 5.35
C LEU A 62 8.07 -0.31 4.83
N SER A 63 8.13 0.98 4.45
CA SER A 63 6.99 1.69 3.85
C SER A 63 6.53 1.03 2.56
N ASN A 64 7.45 0.61 1.70
CA ASN A 64 7.12 -0.07 0.45
C ASN A 64 6.53 -1.45 0.70
N ILE A 65 7.07 -2.23 1.64
CA ILE A 65 6.51 -3.55 2.01
C ILE A 65 5.07 -3.37 2.52
N VAL A 66 4.82 -2.44 3.44
CA VAL A 66 3.45 -2.19 3.94
C VAL A 66 2.54 -1.68 2.81
N GLY A 67 3.05 -0.77 1.98
CA GLY A 67 2.38 -0.19 0.82
C GLY A 67 2.06 -1.19 -0.30
N THR A 68 2.68 -2.36 -0.33
CA THR A 68 2.54 -3.31 -1.44
C THR A 68 2.04 -4.68 -1.00
N ALA A 69 2.50 -5.21 0.13
CA ALA A 69 2.20 -6.58 0.54
C ALA A 69 0.72 -6.80 0.89
N TYR A 70 0.12 -5.90 1.67
CA TYR A 70 -1.30 -6.01 2.02
C TYR A 70 -2.22 -5.80 0.79
N PRO A 71 -2.06 -4.72 -0.01
CA PRO A 71 -2.84 -4.57 -1.23
C PRO A 71 -2.62 -5.69 -2.24
N ALA A 72 -1.40 -6.26 -2.33
CA ALA A 72 -1.14 -7.40 -3.21
C ALA A 72 -1.92 -8.63 -2.79
N TYR A 73 -1.88 -8.98 -1.49
CA TYR A 73 -2.69 -10.08 -0.96
C TYR A 73 -4.19 -9.83 -1.19
N ALA A 74 -4.67 -8.62 -0.91
CA ALA A 74 -6.07 -8.30 -1.08
C ALA A 74 -6.50 -8.25 -2.55
N SER A 75 -5.60 -7.88 -3.47
CA SER A 75 -5.82 -7.97 -4.92
C SER A 75 -5.91 -9.42 -5.37
N MET A 76 -5.01 -10.30 -4.90
CA MET A 76 -5.10 -11.73 -5.18
C MET A 76 -6.41 -12.32 -4.67
N HIS A 77 -6.84 -11.92 -3.48
CA HIS A 77 -8.12 -12.35 -2.95
C HIS A 77 -9.30 -11.81 -3.77
N ALA A 78 -9.26 -10.55 -4.21
CA ALA A 78 -10.30 -9.96 -5.06
C ALA A 78 -10.43 -10.70 -6.40
N ILE A 79 -9.30 -11.04 -7.05
CA ILE A 79 -9.25 -11.78 -8.33
C ILE A 79 -9.93 -13.15 -8.23
N GLU A 80 -9.83 -13.81 -7.08
CA GLU A 80 -10.45 -15.12 -6.83
C GLU A 80 -11.95 -15.01 -6.45
N THR A 81 -12.45 -13.81 -6.16
CA THR A 81 -13.86 -13.56 -5.83
C THR A 81 -14.64 -13.05 -7.03
N THR A 82 -15.94 -13.34 -7.09
CA THR A 82 -16.80 -12.95 -8.23
C THR A 82 -17.32 -11.51 -8.15
N ASN A 83 -16.81 -10.68 -7.23
CA ASN A 83 -17.31 -9.34 -6.98
C ASN A 83 -16.50 -8.27 -7.74
N PRO A 84 -17.02 -7.72 -8.85
CA PRO A 84 -16.26 -6.76 -9.69
C PRO A 84 -15.99 -5.41 -9.01
N THR A 85 -16.69 -5.10 -7.91
CA THR A 85 -16.48 -3.85 -7.17
C THR A 85 -15.18 -3.84 -6.37
N ASP A 86 -14.70 -5.02 -5.95
CA ASP A 86 -13.46 -5.17 -5.20
C ASP A 86 -12.24 -5.00 -6.13
N ASP A 87 -12.29 -5.53 -7.35
CA ASP A 87 -11.24 -5.38 -8.36
C ASP A 87 -10.98 -3.92 -8.73
N THR A 88 -12.07 -3.16 -8.96
CA THR A 88 -11.99 -1.75 -9.33
C THR A 88 -11.31 -0.92 -8.24
N LYS A 89 -11.55 -1.25 -6.96
CA LYS A 89 -10.95 -0.56 -5.83
C LYS A 89 -9.43 -0.79 -5.78
N TRP A 90 -8.99 -2.04 -5.90
CA TRP A 90 -7.55 -2.35 -5.87
C TRP A 90 -6.82 -1.82 -7.09
N LEU A 91 -7.43 -1.87 -8.28
CA LEU A 91 -6.85 -1.28 -9.47
C LEU A 91 -6.69 0.24 -9.32
N THR A 92 -7.70 0.92 -8.78
CA THR A 92 -7.64 2.36 -8.48
C THR A 92 -6.51 2.67 -7.49
N TYR A 93 -6.36 1.86 -6.44
CA TYR A 93 -5.24 1.96 -5.50
C TYR A 93 -3.89 1.87 -6.21
N TRP A 94 -3.68 0.86 -7.07
CA TRP A 94 -2.41 0.65 -7.77
C TRP A 94 -2.07 1.79 -8.74
N VAL A 95 -3.09 2.37 -9.41
CA VAL A 95 -2.90 3.54 -10.29
C VAL A 95 -2.41 4.75 -9.48
N VAL A 96 -3.06 5.04 -8.34
CA VAL A 96 -2.66 6.16 -7.47
C VAL A 96 -1.29 5.91 -6.84
N PHE A 97 -1.03 4.68 -6.39
CA PHE A 97 0.27 4.27 -5.83
C PHE A 97 1.41 4.46 -6.83
N SER A 98 1.20 4.09 -8.09
CA SER A 98 2.20 4.22 -9.15
C SER A 98 2.49 5.68 -9.48
N PHE A 99 1.46 6.51 -9.59
CA PHE A 99 1.62 7.95 -9.78
C PHE A 99 2.42 8.58 -8.63
N PHE A 100 2.05 8.26 -7.39
CA PHE A 100 2.75 8.76 -6.21
C PHE A 100 4.22 8.32 -6.18
N SER A 101 4.50 7.06 -6.54
CA SER A 101 5.86 6.50 -6.58
C SER A 101 6.77 7.23 -7.58
N ILE A 102 6.23 7.63 -8.74
CA ILE A 102 6.95 8.44 -9.72
C ILE A 102 7.27 9.83 -9.15
N VAL A 103 6.28 10.50 -8.55
CA VAL A 103 6.48 11.82 -7.92
C VAL A 103 7.49 11.74 -6.78
N GLU A 104 7.41 10.69 -5.97
CA GLU A 104 8.32 10.45 -4.86
C GLU A 104 9.77 10.25 -5.31
N TYR A 105 10.00 9.58 -6.44
CA TYR A 105 11.36 9.42 -6.99
C TYR A 105 12.06 10.76 -7.19
N PHE A 106 11.34 11.77 -7.70
CA PHE A 106 11.86 13.13 -7.85
C PHE A 106 11.95 13.88 -6.50
N ALA A 107 11.06 13.58 -5.57
CA ALA A 107 11.07 14.17 -4.22
C ALA A 107 12.16 13.59 -3.30
N ALA A 108 12.81 12.48 -3.67
CA ALA A 108 13.81 11.80 -2.84
C ALA A 108 14.94 12.71 -2.33
N ILE A 109 15.30 13.75 -3.10
CA ILE A 109 16.30 14.76 -2.72
C ILE A 109 15.81 15.65 -1.56
N ILE A 110 14.50 15.94 -1.52
CA ILE A 110 13.84 16.75 -0.48
C ILE A 110 13.54 15.90 0.76
N VAL A 111 13.28 14.60 0.57
CA VAL A 111 12.93 13.64 1.63
C VAL A 111 14.03 13.46 2.66
N GLY A 112 15.31 13.53 2.25
CA GLY A 112 16.45 13.39 3.17
C GLY A 112 16.53 14.47 4.26
N TRP A 113 15.85 15.61 4.07
CA TRP A 113 15.84 16.73 5.02
C TRP A 113 14.71 16.68 6.05
N PHE A 114 13.66 15.87 5.84
CA PHE A 114 12.46 15.88 6.68
C PHE A 114 12.25 14.52 7.41
N PRO A 115 12.54 14.41 8.72
CA PRO A 115 12.52 13.14 9.45
C PRO A 115 11.10 12.55 9.64
N LEU A 116 10.04 13.31 9.38
CA LEU A 116 8.65 12.84 9.47
C LEU A 116 8.06 12.38 8.13
N TYR A 117 8.83 12.40 7.04
CA TYR A 117 8.33 12.05 5.71
C TYR A 117 7.79 10.62 5.63
N TRP A 118 8.55 9.65 6.13
CA TRP A 118 8.18 8.23 6.05
C TRP A 118 6.91 7.92 6.85
N LEU A 119 6.72 8.59 7.99
CA LEU A 119 5.49 8.47 8.77
C LEU A 119 4.30 9.05 8.01
N ALA A 120 4.44 10.24 7.42
CA ALA A 120 3.42 10.86 6.59
C ALA A 120 3.08 10.01 5.36
N LYS A 121 4.10 9.43 4.71
CA LYS A 121 3.93 8.51 3.57
C LYS A 121 3.14 7.26 3.98
N CYS A 122 3.52 6.61 5.08
CA CYS A 122 2.79 5.44 5.57
C CYS A 122 1.33 5.80 5.91
N ALA A 123 1.08 6.94 6.55
CA ALA A 123 -0.28 7.41 6.83
C ALA A 123 -1.08 7.68 5.55
N PHE A 124 -0.45 8.29 4.55
CA PHE A 124 -1.04 8.51 3.23
C PHE A 124 -1.39 7.19 2.54
N LEU A 125 -0.48 6.23 2.49
CA LEU A 125 -0.71 4.90 1.91
C LEU A 125 -1.86 4.17 2.61
N VAL A 126 -1.89 4.20 3.95
CA VAL A 126 -3.00 3.63 4.73
C VAL A 126 -4.33 4.30 4.36
N TRP A 127 -4.36 5.63 4.22
CA TRP A 127 -5.56 6.35 3.78
C TRP A 127 -6.05 5.95 2.38
N LEU A 128 -5.14 5.58 1.48
CA LEU A 128 -5.53 5.04 0.17
C LEU A 128 -6.18 3.64 0.27
N MET A 129 -5.79 2.82 1.24
CA MET A 129 -6.25 1.43 1.39
C MET A 129 -7.59 1.28 2.13
N ILE A 130 -7.85 2.14 3.12
CA ILE A 130 -8.99 1.98 4.02
C ILE A 130 -10.33 2.04 3.23
N PRO A 131 -11.25 1.07 3.40
CA PRO A 131 -12.58 1.06 2.78
C PRO A 131 -13.55 2.06 3.45
N VAL A 132 -13.18 3.35 3.50
CA VAL A 132 -14.07 4.43 3.97
C VAL A 132 -14.70 5.14 2.77
N SER A 133 -15.86 5.77 2.99
CA SER A 133 -16.53 6.60 1.97
C SER A 133 -15.64 7.74 1.44
N PHE A 134 -14.65 8.19 2.22
CA PHE A 134 -13.58 9.11 1.81
C PHE A 134 -12.27 8.36 1.52
N ASN A 135 -12.33 7.30 0.71
CA ASN A 135 -11.15 6.55 0.31
C ASN A 135 -10.26 7.42 -0.59
N GLY A 136 -9.00 7.62 -0.18
CA GLY A 136 -8.10 8.53 -0.88
C GLY A 136 -7.79 8.12 -2.32
N SER A 137 -7.80 6.81 -2.62
CA SER A 137 -7.55 6.35 -3.99
C SER A 137 -8.68 6.76 -4.94
N LEU A 138 -9.94 6.64 -4.51
CA LEU A 138 -11.10 7.08 -5.30
C LEU A 138 -11.14 8.59 -5.49
N VAL A 139 -10.80 9.36 -4.45
CA VAL A 139 -10.77 10.83 -4.51
C VAL A 139 -9.72 11.30 -5.50
N ILE A 140 -8.49 10.79 -5.39
CA ILE A 140 -7.38 11.18 -6.26
C ILE A 140 -7.63 10.73 -7.70
N TYR A 141 -8.12 9.50 -7.88
CA TYR A 141 -8.41 8.98 -9.21
C TYR A 141 -9.47 9.82 -9.93
N ASN A 142 -10.60 10.10 -9.28
CA ASN A 142 -11.68 10.86 -9.93
C ASN A 142 -11.35 12.34 -10.14
N SER A 143 -10.57 12.95 -9.24
CA SER A 143 -10.32 14.40 -9.26
C SER A 143 -9.11 14.78 -10.11
N ILE A 144 -8.09 13.92 -10.17
CA ILE A 144 -6.81 14.23 -10.82
C ILE A 144 -6.54 13.26 -11.96
N ILE A 145 -6.49 11.96 -11.69
CA ILE A 145 -5.96 11.00 -12.69
C ILE A 145 -6.92 10.84 -13.89
N LYS A 146 -8.21 10.67 -13.62
CA LYS A 146 -9.25 10.46 -14.64
C LYS A 146 -9.35 11.61 -15.66
N PRO A 147 -9.42 12.90 -15.28
CA PRO A 147 -9.51 13.97 -16.27
C PRO A 147 -8.26 14.05 -17.16
N TYR A 148 -7.06 13.89 -16.61
CA TYR A 148 -5.84 13.87 -17.42
C TYR A 148 -5.75 12.63 -18.31
N PHE A 149 -6.14 11.46 -17.81
CA PHE A 149 -6.19 10.25 -18.62
C PHE A 149 -7.14 10.41 -19.81
N LEU A 150 -8.37 10.89 -19.58
CA LEU A 150 -9.35 11.11 -20.64
C LEU A 150 -8.90 12.15 -21.68
N GLN A 151 -8.07 13.12 -21.27
CA GLN A 151 -7.52 14.13 -22.17
C GLN A 151 -6.40 13.60 -23.07
N TYR A 152 -5.57 12.67 -22.58
CA TYR A 152 -4.33 12.29 -23.25
C TYR A 152 -4.28 10.84 -23.75
N HIS A 153 -5.19 9.95 -23.33
CA HIS A 153 -5.12 8.53 -23.71
C HIS A 153 -5.10 8.32 -25.23
N GLY A 154 -5.91 9.06 -25.99
CA GLY A 154 -5.97 8.89 -27.45
C GLY A 154 -4.64 9.18 -28.16
N ILE A 155 -3.85 10.11 -27.63
CA ILE A 155 -2.52 10.42 -28.19
C ILE A 155 -1.55 9.26 -27.91
N VAL A 156 -1.65 8.65 -26.72
CA VAL A 156 -0.83 7.49 -26.34
C VAL A 156 -1.23 6.28 -27.18
N ASP A 157 -2.52 6.03 -27.34
CA ASP A 157 -3.06 4.93 -28.15
C ASP A 157 -2.60 5.07 -29.62
N ASP A 158 -2.73 6.27 -30.20
CA ASP A 158 -2.26 6.56 -31.56
C ASP A 158 -0.74 6.37 -31.72
N ALA A 159 0.05 6.71 -30.69
CA ALA A 159 1.50 6.53 -30.71
C ALA A 159 1.89 5.04 -30.63
N LEU A 160 1.19 4.26 -29.80
CA LEU A 160 1.37 2.81 -29.69
C LEU A 160 1.00 2.09 -30.99
N ASP A 161 -0.13 2.46 -31.59
CA ASP A 161 -0.58 1.89 -32.87
C ASP A 161 0.42 2.17 -34.00
N LYS A 162 0.99 3.38 -34.05
CA LYS A 162 2.05 3.72 -35.00
C LYS A 162 3.32 2.90 -34.75
N ALA A 163 3.76 2.80 -33.49
CA ALA A 163 4.93 2.02 -33.13
C ALA A 163 4.76 0.53 -33.49
N GLN A 164 3.58 -0.04 -33.25
CA GLN A 164 3.25 -1.42 -33.60
C GLN A 164 3.28 -1.66 -35.12
N LYS A 165 2.71 -0.73 -35.90
CA LYS A 165 2.73 -0.79 -37.37
C LYS A 165 4.16 -0.75 -37.90
N SER A 166 4.97 0.21 -37.45
CA SER A 166 6.37 0.32 -37.86
C SER A 166 7.20 -0.89 -37.45
N ALA A 167 6.95 -1.48 -36.27
CA ALA A 167 7.61 -2.70 -35.84
C ALA A 167 7.26 -3.90 -36.74
N ASN A 168 5.99 -4.05 -37.12
CA ASN A 168 5.54 -5.12 -38.02
C ASN A 168 6.12 -4.95 -39.44
N GLU A 169 6.12 -3.74 -39.98
CA GLU A 169 6.72 -3.43 -41.29
C GLU A 169 8.23 -3.75 -41.32
N ALA A 170 8.97 -3.41 -40.26
CA ALA A 170 10.38 -3.74 -40.13
C ALA A 170 10.62 -5.26 -40.03
N LEU A 171 9.73 -5.97 -39.30
CA LEU A 171 9.79 -7.43 -39.17
C LEU A 171 9.53 -8.13 -40.52
N ASP A 172 8.55 -7.64 -41.28
CA ASP A 172 8.21 -8.21 -42.60
C ASP A 172 9.31 -7.93 -43.63
N ALA A 173 9.90 -6.73 -43.62
CA ALA A 173 11.06 -6.40 -44.46
C ALA A 173 12.29 -7.28 -44.14
N ALA A 174 12.46 -7.70 -42.88
CA ALA A 174 13.52 -8.60 -42.46
C ALA A 174 13.27 -10.07 -42.83
N LYS A 175 12.00 -10.50 -42.95
CA LYS A 175 11.63 -11.86 -43.36
C LYS A 175 11.67 -12.08 -44.88
N VAL A 176 11.58 -11.00 -45.66
CA VAL A 176 11.65 -11.05 -47.14
C VAL A 176 13.10 -11.12 -47.65
N LYS A 177 14.09 -10.97 -46.76
CA LYS A 177 15.52 -11.02 -47.07
C LYS A 177 16.14 -12.36 -46.70
#